data_AF-A0A951EE83-F1
#
_entry.id   AF-A0A951EE83-F1
#
_cell.length_a   1.000
_cell.length_b   1.000
_cell.length_c   1.000
_cell.angle_alpha   90.00
_cell.angle_beta   90.00
_cell.angle_gamma   90.00
#
_symmetry.space_group_name_H-M   'P 1'
#
loop_
_entity.id
_entity.type
_entity.pdbx_description
1 polymer ?
#
loop_
_entity_poly.entity_id
_entity_poly.type
_entity_poly.pdbx_seq_one_letter_code
_entity_poly.pdbx_strand_id
1 'polypeptide(L)' 'MGQAAQHYLIFETAGGFCGIAWNDVGITRFQLPTRSAEATER' A
#
# COMPACT_ATOMS: atom_id res chain seq x y z
N MET A 1 0.79 7.04 -20.13
CA MET A 1 0.07 6.78 -18.87
C MET A 1 -0.11 5.28 -18.73
N GLY A 2 0.92 4.57 -18.26
CA GLY A 2 0.91 3.11 -18.14
C GLY A 2 0.42 2.73 -16.75
N GLN A 3 -0.87 2.46 -16.60
CA GLN A 3 -1.34 1.65 -15.48
C GLN A 3 -0.88 0.22 -15.76
N ALA A 4 0.36 -0.09 -15.40
CA ALA A 4 0.71 -1.48 -15.12
C ALA A 4 -0.34 -2.02 -14.13
N ALA A 5 -0.76 -3.27 -14.26
CA ALA A 5 -1.67 -3.90 -13.31
C ALA A 5 -0.97 -3.97 -11.94
N GLN A 6 -1.08 -2.87 -11.19
CA GLN A 6 -0.39 -2.70 -9.92
C GLN A 6 -1.34 -3.24 -8.88
N HIS A 7 -1.04 -4.45 -8.42
CA HIS A 7 -1.77 -5.05 -7.32
C HIS A 7 -1.43 -4.26 -6.07
N TYR A 8 -2.46 -3.87 -5.32
CA TYR A 8 -2.28 -3.22 -4.05
C TYR A 8 -3.09 -3.94 -2.97
N LEU A 9 -2.52 -4.02 -1.78
CA LEU A 9 -3.17 -4.56 -0.60
C LEU A 9 -2.92 -3.62 0.58
N ILE A 10 -3.99 -3.31 1.30
CA ILE A 10 -3.91 -2.60 2.57
C ILE A 10 -4.22 -3.62 3.65
N PHE A 11 -3.36 -3.68 4.66
CA PHE A 11 -3.49 -4.62 5.78
C PHE A 11 -3.23 -3.90 7.10
N GLU A 12 -3.91 -4.36 8.15
CA GLU A 12 -3.72 -3.87 9.50
C GLU A 12 -2.47 -4.50 10.12
N THR A 13 -1.70 -3.68 10.84
CA THR A 13 -0.54 -4.11 11.63
C THR A 13 -0.66 -3.56 13.04
N ALA A 14 0.14 -4.08 13.97
CA ALA A 14 0.18 -3.59 15.35
C ALA A 14 0.52 -2.08 15.47
N GLY A 15 1.06 -1.45 14.42
CA GLY A 15 1.38 -0.01 14.37
C GLY A 15 0.42 0.86 13.56
N GLY A 16 -0.64 0.29 12.96
CA GLY A 16 -1.56 0.98 12.06
C GLY A 16 -1.70 0.28 10.70
N PHE A 17 -2.21 0.98 9.69
CA PHE A 17 -2.45 0.40 8.37
C PHE A 17 -1.23 0.54 7.46
N CYS A 18 -0.80 -0.57 6.89
CA CYS A 18 0.27 -0.63 5.89
C CYS A 18 -0.32 -0.92 4.51
N GLY A 19 0.21 -0.23 3.50
CA GLY A 19 -0.14 -0.48 2.09
C GLY A 19 1.06 -1.06 1.37
N ILE A 20 0.85 -2.10 0.56
CA ILE A 20 1.89 -2.64 -0.31
C ILE A 20 1.37 -2.71 -1.73
N ALA A 21 2.17 -2.22 -2.68
CA ALA A 21 1.90 -2.32 -4.10
C ALA A 21 3.01 -3.13 -4.78
N TRP A 22 2.62 -3.99 -5.71
CA TRP A 22 3.54 -4.84 -6.44
C TRP A 22 3.04 -5.14 -7.86
N ASN A 23 3.96 -5.62 -8.68
CA ASN A 23 3.70 -6.15 -10.01
C ASN A 23 4.43 -7.50 -10.16
N ASP A 24 4.44 -8.05 -11.37
CA ASP A 24 5.08 -9.33 -11.69
C ASP A 24 6.60 -9.36 -11.40
N VAL A 25 7.27 -8.20 -11.45
CA VAL A 25 8.70 -8.04 -11.17
C VAL A 25 8.99 -7.93 -9.67
N GLY A 26 8.06 -7.37 -8.89
CA GLY A 26 8.21 -7.30 -7.42
C GLY A 26 7.47 -6.12 -6.77
N ILE A 27 7.84 -5.84 -5.51
CA ILE A 27 7.27 -4.74 -4.72
C ILE A 27 7.69 -3.40 -5.33
N THR A 28 6.71 -2.60 -5.74
CA THR A 28 6.93 -1.27 -6.31
C THR A 28 6.75 -0.16 -5.28
N ARG A 29 5.94 -0.38 -4.24
CA ARG A 29 5.67 0.62 -3.21
C ARG A 29 5.34 -0.03 -1.87
N PHE A 30 5.90 0.51 -0.80
CA PHE A 30 5.53 0.16 0.57
C PHE A 30 5.18 1.43 1.34
N GLN A 31 3.94 1.52 1.79
CA GLN A 31 3.44 2.61 2.61
C GLN A 31 3.58 2.21 4.08
N LEU A 32 4.39 2.99 4.79
CA LEU A 32 4.63 2.84 6.22
C LEU A 32 3.34 2.98 7.03
N PRO A 33 3.27 2.35 8.23
CA PRO A 33 2.08 2.36 9.05
C PRO A 33 1.68 3.79 9.38
N THR A 34 0.49 4.19 8.91
CA THR A 34 -0.12 5.45 9.31
C THR A 34 -1.09 5.17 10.46
N ARG A 35 -1.15 6.08 11.44
CA ARG A 35 -1.82 5.87 12.73
C ARG A 35 -3.34 5.68 12.63
N SER A 36 -3.95 5.96 11.48
CA SER A 36 -5.40 5.90 11.26
C SER A 36 -5.70 5.58 9.79
N ALA A 37 -6.69 4.71 9.53
CA ALA A 37 -7.19 4.42 8.18
C ALA A 37 -7.57 5.71 7.40
N GLU A 38 -8.08 6.71 8.11
CA GLU A 38 -8.48 8.04 7.60
C GLU A 38 -7.31 8.90 7.07
N ALA A 39 -6.05 8.60 7.43
CA ALA A 39 -4.89 9.33 6.94
C ALA A 39 -4.37 8.81 5.58
N THR A 40 -4.89 7.67 5.11
CA THR A 40 -4.49 7.02 3.85
C THR A 40 -5.46 7.35 2.70
N GLU A 41 -6.51 8.15 2.94
CA GLU A 41 -7.55 8.47 1.97
C GLU A 41 -7.27 9.72 1.11
N ARG A 42 -6.04 10.23 1.06
CA ARG A 42 -5.71 11.44 0.30
C ARG A 42 -4.58 11.30 -0.72
#